data_AF-A0AB74JLB4-F1
#
_entry.id   AF-A0AB74JLB4-F1
#
_cell.length_a   1.000
_cell.length_b   1.000
_cell.length_c   1.000
_cell.angle_alpha   90.00
_cell.angle_beta   90.00
_cell.angle_gamma   90.00
#
_symmetry.space_group_name_H-M   'P 1'
#
loop_
_entity.id
_entity.type
_entity.pdbx_description
1 polymer ?
#
loop_
_entity_poly.entity_id
_entity_poly.type
_entity_poly.pdbx_seq_one_letter_code
_entity_poly.pdbx_strand_id
1 'polypeptide(L)'
;MAKTGPENVNWLIELYHEMPFRPFIYSMKSPAEPGCLTPHSRRGRETAPYLSYIIDNYDSLPDYSIFIHSKDEQWHNDILGTKSADTIKALRFEHINATGFVNLRCALNPGCPLGVNPLDPTKEDIRRKDTRAFFAEIYMELLDVTRDQVPRHIGNVCCAQFAVTRARILRRPKSDYERMLRWVENSHEVDFGIGWVFEKLWDTIFGMDAINCPNYEQCRCDLYGWCGPLASGEVLRPKITT
;
A
#
# COMPACT_ATOMS: atom_id res chain seq x y z
N MET A 1 0.82 -4.29 10.05
CA MET A 1 2.20 -3.76 9.83
C MET A 1 3.23 -4.88 9.93
N ALA A 2 4.36 -4.71 9.26
CA ALA A 2 5.51 -5.62 9.32
C ALA A 2 6.61 -5.04 10.21
N LYS A 3 7.02 -5.78 11.24
CA LYS A 3 8.09 -5.40 12.16
C LYS A 3 9.39 -6.06 11.71
N THR A 4 10.27 -5.26 11.12
CA THR A 4 11.50 -5.72 10.44
C THR A 4 12.72 -5.70 11.34
N GLY A 5 12.67 -4.98 12.46
CA GLY A 5 13.79 -4.81 13.39
C GLY A 5 13.34 -4.57 14.84
N PRO A 6 14.19 -3.98 15.71
CA PRO A 6 13.84 -3.62 17.08
C PRO A 6 12.91 -2.39 17.16
N GLU A 7 12.05 -2.21 16.16
CA GLU A 7 11.18 -1.06 16.00
C GLU A 7 10.21 -1.00 17.18
N ASN A 8 10.13 0.16 17.82
CA ASN A 8 9.22 0.40 18.93
C ASN A 8 7.83 0.71 18.36
N VAL A 9 6.86 -0.14 18.69
CA VAL A 9 5.46 -0.03 18.27
C VAL A 9 4.54 0.43 19.41
N ASN A 10 5.10 0.92 20.52
CA ASN A 10 4.33 1.38 21.69
C ASN A 10 3.48 2.62 21.37
N TRP A 11 3.78 3.36 20.30
CA TRP A 11 2.94 4.45 19.81
C TRP A 11 1.51 3.99 19.50
N LEU A 12 1.31 2.69 19.20
CA LEU A 12 -0.02 2.10 19.03
C LEU A 12 -0.83 2.07 20.33
N ILE A 13 -0.19 2.01 21.49
CA ILE A 13 -0.86 2.04 22.80
C ILE A 13 -1.50 3.40 22.99
N GLU A 14 -0.74 4.47 22.76
CA GLU A 14 -1.22 5.85 22.83
C GLU A 14 -2.35 6.08 21.81
N LEU A 15 -2.15 5.66 20.56
CA LEU A 15 -3.17 5.78 19.53
C LEU A 15 -4.47 5.03 19.88
N TYR A 16 -4.37 3.84 20.50
CA TYR A 16 -5.55 3.04 20.86
C TYR A 16 -6.46 3.75 21.87
N HIS A 17 -5.88 4.55 22.78
CA HIS A 17 -6.65 5.32 23.75
C HIS A 17 -7.45 6.47 23.11
N GLU A 18 -6.95 7.03 22.01
CA GLU A 18 -7.63 8.09 21.26
C GLU A 18 -8.61 7.54 20.21
N MET A 19 -8.26 6.42 19.58
CA MET A 19 -9.00 5.80 18.50
C MET A 19 -8.90 4.27 18.64
N PRO A 20 -9.94 3.57 19.12
CA PRO A 20 -9.87 2.12 19.29
C PRO A 20 -9.71 1.38 17.95
N PHE A 21 -8.70 0.53 17.84
CA PHE A 21 -8.46 -0.36 16.70
C PHE A 21 -7.84 -1.69 17.15
N ARG A 22 -7.77 -2.68 16.26
CA ARG A 22 -7.08 -3.95 16.51
C ARG A 22 -5.73 -3.98 15.78
N PRO A 23 -4.59 -3.94 16.49
CA PRO A 23 -3.28 -4.02 15.84
C PRO A 23 -3.00 -5.44 15.33
N PHE A 24 -2.50 -5.53 14.09
CA PHE A 24 -1.90 -6.75 13.53
C PHE A 24 -0.42 -6.48 13.24
N ILE A 25 0.44 -6.96 14.13
CA ILE A 25 1.88 -6.72 14.10
C ILE A 25 2.57 -8.05 13.78
N TYR A 26 3.12 -8.18 12.58
CA TYR A 26 3.81 -9.39 12.14
C TYR A 26 5.31 -9.23 12.33
N SER A 27 5.98 -10.20 12.95
CA SER A 27 7.44 -10.19 13.10
C SER A 27 8.11 -10.85 11.90
N MET A 28 9.07 -10.16 11.31
CA MET A 28 9.89 -10.70 10.22
C MET A 28 11.06 -11.55 10.72
N LYS A 29 11.24 -11.68 12.05
CA LYS A 29 12.25 -12.55 12.66
C LYS A 29 11.75 -13.99 12.78
N SER A 30 12.70 -14.92 12.84
CA SER A 30 12.45 -16.33 13.18
C SER A 30 13.38 -16.72 14.34
N PRO A 31 12.84 -17.05 15.53
CA PRO A 31 11.42 -17.08 15.89
C PRO A 31 10.78 -15.68 15.89
N ALA A 32 9.45 -15.62 15.83
CA ALA A 32 8.72 -14.37 15.94
C ALA A 32 8.93 -13.74 17.33
N GLU A 33 8.98 -12.41 17.39
CA GLU A 33 9.11 -11.69 18.64
C GLU A 33 7.86 -11.85 19.52
N PRO A 34 8.00 -11.89 20.86
CA PRO A 34 6.86 -12.02 21.77
C PRO A 34 5.76 -10.98 21.49
N GLY A 35 4.51 -11.43 21.45
CA GLY A 35 3.35 -10.59 21.16
C GLY A 35 3.14 -10.25 19.67
N CYS A 36 4.04 -10.65 18.77
CA CYS A 36 3.88 -10.50 17.33
C CYS A 36 3.31 -11.77 16.68
N LEU A 37 2.58 -11.57 15.58
CA LEU A 37 2.10 -12.63 14.70
C LEU A 37 3.23 -13.16 13.81
N THR A 38 3.10 -14.40 13.36
CA THR A 38 3.99 -14.99 12.35
C THR A 38 3.34 -14.87 10.97
N PRO A 39 3.99 -14.23 9.98
CA PRO A 39 3.46 -14.19 8.62
C PRO A 39 3.67 -15.54 7.94
N HIS A 40 2.86 -15.86 6.92
CA HIS A 40 3.01 -17.08 6.11
C HIS A 40 4.37 -17.15 5.42
N SER A 41 4.90 -15.98 5.02
CA SER A 41 6.24 -15.84 4.46
C SER A 41 6.98 -14.65 5.10
N ARG A 42 8.32 -14.73 5.12
CA ARG A 42 9.20 -13.63 5.55
C ARG A 42 9.90 -12.94 4.38
N ARG A 43 9.55 -13.31 3.14
CA ARG A 43 10.08 -12.67 1.92
C ARG A 43 9.29 -11.43 1.56
N GLY A 44 9.89 -10.55 0.76
CA GLY A 44 9.19 -9.39 0.19
C GLY A 44 8.81 -8.29 1.19
N ARG A 45 9.54 -8.19 2.30
CA ARG A 45 9.39 -7.12 3.32
C ARG A 45 7.96 -7.06 3.88
N GLU A 46 7.28 -5.93 3.79
CA GLU A 46 5.91 -5.74 4.28
C GLU A 46 4.84 -6.49 3.46
N THR A 47 5.18 -6.89 2.24
CA THR A 47 4.26 -7.59 1.33
C THR A 47 3.70 -8.86 1.93
N ALA A 48 4.55 -9.78 2.39
CA ALA A 48 4.08 -11.06 2.91
C ALA A 48 3.21 -10.91 4.16
N PRO A 49 3.57 -10.06 5.16
CA PRO A 49 2.66 -9.70 6.25
C PRO A 49 1.31 -9.13 5.82
N TYR A 50 1.28 -8.27 4.80
CA TYR A 50 0.03 -7.66 4.33
C TYR A 50 -0.87 -8.69 3.67
N LEU A 51 -0.31 -9.54 2.80
CA LEU A 51 -1.03 -10.66 2.21
C LEU A 51 -1.49 -11.65 3.29
N SER A 52 -0.64 -11.94 4.29
CA SER A 52 -1.00 -12.85 5.39
C SER A 52 -2.21 -12.33 6.16
N TYR A 53 -2.21 -11.04 6.51
CA TYR A 53 -3.36 -10.41 7.15
C TYR A 53 -4.65 -10.55 6.31
N ILE A 54 -4.58 -10.25 5.01
CA ILE A 54 -5.74 -10.33 4.13
C ILE A 54 -6.26 -11.77 4.07
N ILE A 55 -5.38 -12.76 3.91
CA ILE A 55 -5.75 -14.18 3.79
C ILE A 55 -6.34 -14.71 5.10
N ASP A 56 -5.70 -14.42 6.23
CA ASP A 56 -6.11 -14.92 7.55
C ASP A 56 -7.45 -14.36 8.01
N ASN A 57 -7.75 -13.13 7.59
CA ASN A 57 -8.94 -12.40 8.05
C ASN A 57 -9.99 -12.22 6.95
N TYR A 58 -9.81 -12.81 5.77
CA TYR A 58 -10.62 -12.52 4.57
C TYR A 58 -12.13 -12.54 4.84
N ASP A 59 -12.61 -13.56 5.56
CA ASP A 59 -14.04 -13.77 5.88
C ASP A 59 -14.52 -12.94 7.08
N SER A 60 -13.62 -12.26 7.78
CA SER A 60 -13.87 -11.49 9.00
C SER A 60 -13.19 -10.12 8.98
N LEU A 61 -12.98 -9.54 7.80
CA LEU A 61 -12.31 -8.24 7.65
C LEU A 61 -13.09 -7.14 8.40
N PRO A 62 -12.41 -6.22 9.10
CA PRO A 62 -13.04 -5.02 9.62
C PRO A 62 -13.48 -4.10 8.47
N ASP A 63 -14.36 -3.14 8.74
CA ASP A 63 -14.85 -2.20 7.70
C ASP A 63 -13.71 -1.48 6.97
N TYR A 64 -12.61 -1.20 7.69
CA TYR A 64 -11.39 -0.59 7.15
C TYR A 64 -10.15 -1.33 7.65
N SER A 65 -9.20 -1.52 6.74
CA SER A 65 -7.86 -2.01 7.05
C SER A 65 -6.84 -0.93 6.67
N ILE A 66 -5.99 -0.55 7.63
CA ILE A 66 -4.91 0.43 7.43
C ILE A 66 -3.58 -0.32 7.44
N PHE A 67 -2.88 -0.25 6.31
CA PHE A 67 -1.57 -0.84 6.10
C PHE A 67 -0.53 0.27 6.23
N ILE A 68 0.41 0.08 7.15
CA ILE A 68 1.41 1.10 7.49
C ILE A 68 2.74 0.44 7.89
N HIS A 69 3.83 1.19 7.75
CA HIS A 69 5.13 0.79 8.27
C HIS A 69 5.14 0.84 9.80
N SER A 70 6.01 0.06 10.43
CA SER A 70 6.05 -0.17 11.88
C SER A 70 6.66 0.98 12.69
N LYS A 71 7.67 1.69 12.16
CA LYS A 71 8.25 2.85 12.87
C LYS A 71 7.26 4.01 12.86
N ASP A 72 7.14 4.70 13.99
CA ASP A 72 6.26 5.87 14.09
C ASP A 72 6.71 6.99 13.13
N GLU A 73 7.98 7.38 13.20
CA GLU A 73 8.56 8.38 12.31
C GLU A 73 8.84 7.80 10.93
N GLN A 74 8.10 8.29 9.93
CA GLN A 74 8.23 7.91 8.53
C GLN A 74 8.34 9.16 7.66
N TRP A 75 9.32 9.16 6.76
CA TRP A 75 9.43 10.19 5.72
C TRP A 75 8.27 10.14 4.72
N HIS A 76 7.56 9.02 4.68
CA HIS A 76 6.37 8.80 3.87
C HIS A 76 5.18 9.65 4.31
N ASN A 77 5.15 10.06 5.59
CA ASN A 77 4.09 10.92 6.14
C ASN A 77 4.44 12.38 5.79
N ASP A 78 3.71 12.93 4.82
CA ASP A 78 4.09 14.19 4.16
C ASP A 78 3.20 15.39 4.56
N ILE A 79 2.10 15.16 5.27
CA ILE A 79 1.08 16.20 5.54
C ILE A 79 1.15 16.71 6.97
N LEU A 80 1.14 15.81 7.96
CA LEU A 80 0.99 16.15 9.39
C LEU A 80 2.31 15.98 10.18
N GLY A 81 3.44 16.07 9.48
CA GLY A 81 4.75 15.71 10.03
C GLY A 81 5.05 14.22 9.86
N THR A 82 6.09 13.74 10.53
CA THR A 82 6.63 12.40 10.29
C THR A 82 5.90 11.30 11.06
N LYS A 83 5.07 11.62 12.04
CA LYS A 83 4.44 10.62 12.92
C LYS A 83 3.26 9.90 12.26
N SER A 84 3.27 8.59 12.39
CA SER A 84 2.25 7.70 11.85
C SER A 84 0.94 7.81 12.63
N ALA A 85 1.03 8.02 13.95
CA ALA A 85 -0.15 8.25 14.80
C ALA A 85 -0.96 9.48 14.34
N ASP A 86 -0.29 10.60 14.08
CA ASP A 86 -0.96 11.84 13.66
C ASP A 86 -1.60 11.71 12.27
N THR A 87 -0.91 11.01 11.37
CA THR A 87 -1.42 10.67 10.04
C THR A 87 -2.71 9.85 10.15
N ILE A 88 -2.74 8.80 10.98
CA ILE A 88 -3.91 7.94 11.13
C ILE A 88 -5.08 8.69 11.78
N LYS A 89 -4.84 9.49 12.82
CA LYS A 89 -5.91 10.23 13.53
C LYS A 89 -6.65 11.22 12.66
N ALA A 90 -5.98 11.78 11.66
CA ALA A 90 -6.57 12.78 10.78
C ALA A 90 -7.29 12.19 9.55
N LEU A 91 -7.28 10.87 9.37
CA LEU A 91 -7.91 10.25 8.22
C LEU A 91 -9.41 10.50 8.20
N ARG A 92 -9.90 10.97 7.05
CA ARG A 92 -11.32 11.15 6.78
C ARG A 92 -11.92 9.90 6.18
N PHE A 93 -12.54 9.08 7.02
CA PHE A 93 -13.16 7.82 6.62
C PHE A 93 -14.28 7.99 5.59
N GLU A 94 -14.92 9.17 5.49
CA GLU A 94 -15.88 9.46 4.43
C GLU A 94 -15.22 9.40 3.04
N HIS A 95 -14.00 9.90 2.90
CA HIS A 95 -13.26 9.82 1.64
C HIS A 95 -12.76 8.39 1.36
N ILE A 96 -12.38 7.64 2.39
CA ILE A 96 -12.00 6.23 2.26
C ILE A 96 -13.20 5.39 1.79
N ASN A 97 -14.40 5.67 2.30
CA ASN A 97 -15.64 5.03 1.85
C ASN A 97 -15.97 5.35 0.40
N ALA A 98 -15.87 6.63 0.03
CA ALA A 98 -16.15 7.13 -1.30
C ALA A 98 -15.26 6.46 -2.38
N THR A 99 -13.98 6.26 -2.08
CA THR A 99 -12.99 5.73 -3.03
C THR A 99 -12.75 4.22 -2.90
N GLY A 100 -12.97 3.67 -1.71
CA GLY A 100 -12.70 2.29 -1.33
C GLY A 100 -11.22 1.96 -1.08
N PHE A 101 -10.29 2.78 -1.55
CA PHE A 101 -8.84 2.67 -1.38
C PHE A 101 -8.20 4.07 -1.46
N VAL A 102 -7.28 4.36 -0.55
CA VAL A 102 -6.46 5.59 -0.57
C VAL A 102 -5.02 5.29 -0.19
N ASN A 103 -4.06 5.92 -0.86
CA ASN A 103 -2.69 6.01 -0.36
C ASN A 103 -2.65 7.05 0.76
N LEU A 104 -1.93 6.77 1.86
CA LEU A 104 -1.81 7.72 2.98
C LEU A 104 -0.91 8.91 2.65
N ARG A 105 -0.11 8.80 1.58
CA ARG A 105 0.77 9.84 1.10
C ARG A 105 0.12 10.60 -0.05
N CYS A 106 0.33 11.92 -0.10
CA CYS A 106 -0.13 12.75 -1.22
C CYS A 106 1.02 13.12 -2.18
N ALA A 107 2.26 13.19 -1.69
CA ALA A 107 3.43 13.57 -2.46
C ALA A 107 3.69 12.61 -3.63
N LEU A 108 3.72 13.17 -4.83
CA LEU A 108 3.76 12.42 -6.09
C LEU A 108 5.09 11.72 -6.38
N ASN A 109 6.19 12.23 -5.83
CA ASN A 109 7.53 11.65 -6.07
C ASN A 109 7.96 10.79 -4.88
N PRO A 110 8.38 9.53 -5.04
CA PRO A 110 8.42 8.80 -6.31
C PRO A 110 7.08 8.16 -6.70
N GLY A 111 6.95 7.78 -7.97
CA GLY A 111 5.90 6.90 -8.48
C GLY A 111 4.90 7.54 -9.44
N CYS A 112 4.60 8.83 -9.28
CA CYS A 112 3.71 9.57 -10.18
C CYS A 112 4.46 10.56 -11.09
N PRO A 113 3.97 10.81 -12.32
CA PRO A 113 2.81 10.19 -12.95
C PRO A 113 3.10 8.79 -13.51
N LEU A 114 4.37 8.43 -13.67
CA LEU A 114 4.81 7.17 -14.26
C LEU A 114 5.85 6.53 -13.34
N GLY A 115 5.51 5.35 -12.80
CA GLY A 115 6.35 4.58 -11.89
C GLY A 115 7.07 3.42 -12.58
N VAL A 116 6.40 2.75 -13.52
CA VAL A 116 6.97 1.66 -14.34
C VAL A 116 6.24 1.56 -15.68
N ASN A 117 6.95 1.12 -16.73
CA ASN A 117 6.41 0.82 -18.05
C ASN A 117 6.51 -0.70 -18.30
N PRO A 118 5.51 -1.50 -17.90
CA PRO A 118 5.61 -2.96 -17.92
C PRO A 118 5.98 -3.57 -19.28
N LEU A 119 5.51 -2.94 -20.36
CA LEU A 119 5.66 -3.43 -21.72
C LEU A 119 6.84 -2.80 -22.48
N ASP A 120 7.60 -1.89 -21.85
CA ASP A 120 8.69 -1.15 -22.49
C ASP A 120 9.90 -0.99 -21.53
N PRO A 121 10.58 -2.11 -21.18
CA PRO A 121 11.78 -2.06 -20.37
C PRO A 121 12.96 -1.45 -21.15
N THR A 122 13.81 -0.70 -20.47
CA THR A 122 14.98 -0.10 -21.11
C THR A 122 16.06 -1.15 -21.41
N LYS A 123 17.00 -0.82 -22.31
CA LYS A 123 18.18 -1.66 -22.57
C LYS A 123 19.01 -1.90 -21.29
N GLU A 124 19.00 -0.95 -20.37
CA GLU A 124 19.69 -1.07 -19.08
C GLU A 124 19.01 -2.11 -18.20
N ASP A 125 17.68 -2.04 -18.09
CA ASP A 125 16.88 -2.99 -17.31
C ASP A 125 17.14 -4.42 -17.78
N ILE A 126 17.08 -4.64 -19.09
CA ILE A 126 17.34 -5.95 -19.72
C ILE A 126 18.78 -6.41 -19.43
N ARG A 127 19.77 -5.54 -19.63
CA ARG A 127 21.19 -5.90 -19.43
C ARG A 127 21.48 -6.28 -17.98
N ARG A 128 20.88 -5.56 -17.02
CA ARG A 128 21.04 -5.81 -15.59
C ARG A 128 20.16 -6.93 -15.06
N LYS A 129 19.22 -7.45 -15.86
CA LYS A 129 18.15 -8.34 -15.41
C LYS A 129 17.40 -7.71 -14.23
N ASP A 130 17.13 -6.41 -14.31
CA ASP A 130 16.33 -5.68 -13.33
C ASP A 130 14.89 -6.20 -13.35
N THR A 131 14.20 -6.20 -12.22
CA THR A 131 12.80 -6.63 -12.10
C THR A 131 11.88 -5.94 -13.13
N ARG A 132 12.20 -4.70 -13.55
CA ARG A 132 11.49 -3.98 -14.62
C ARG A 132 11.48 -4.72 -15.96
N ALA A 133 12.54 -5.46 -16.27
CA ALA A 133 12.66 -6.22 -17.52
C ALA A 133 11.66 -7.39 -17.60
N PHE A 134 11.14 -7.85 -16.45
CA PHE A 134 10.23 -8.98 -16.34
C PHE A 134 8.83 -8.56 -15.84
N PHE A 135 8.57 -7.25 -15.76
CA PHE A 135 7.40 -6.74 -15.06
C PHE A 135 6.09 -7.16 -15.71
N ALA A 136 6.03 -7.25 -17.05
CA ALA A 136 4.84 -7.72 -17.74
C ALA A 136 4.50 -9.18 -17.36
N GLU A 137 5.50 -10.05 -17.34
CA GLU A 137 5.34 -11.46 -16.97
C GLU A 137 4.93 -11.59 -15.49
N ILE A 138 5.57 -10.82 -14.61
CA ILE A 138 5.21 -10.76 -13.19
C ILE A 138 3.76 -10.27 -13.00
N TYR A 139 3.34 -9.24 -13.72
CA TYR A 139 1.99 -8.71 -13.67
C TYR A 139 0.95 -9.76 -14.09
N MET A 140 1.23 -10.46 -15.20
CA MET A 140 0.38 -11.54 -15.71
C MET A 140 0.22 -12.66 -14.69
N GLU A 141 1.31 -13.08 -14.04
CA GLU A 141 1.29 -14.15 -13.04
C GLU A 141 0.55 -13.75 -11.75
N LEU A 142 0.83 -12.54 -11.24
CA LEU A 142 0.19 -12.05 -10.01
C LEU A 142 -1.32 -11.86 -10.17
N LEU A 143 -1.73 -11.25 -11.29
CA LEU A 143 -3.12 -10.86 -11.52
C LEU A 143 -3.93 -11.87 -12.34
N ASP A 144 -3.29 -12.94 -12.82
CA ASP A 144 -3.89 -13.98 -13.66
C ASP A 144 -4.56 -13.41 -14.92
N VAL A 145 -3.76 -12.67 -15.69
CA VAL A 145 -4.21 -11.94 -16.88
C VAL A 145 -3.33 -12.23 -18.09
N THR A 146 -3.86 -11.98 -19.28
CA THR A 146 -3.11 -12.09 -20.54
C THR A 146 -2.31 -10.82 -20.83
N ARG A 147 -1.33 -10.92 -21.73
CA ARG A 147 -0.40 -9.83 -22.04
C ARG A 147 -1.10 -8.56 -22.55
N ASP A 148 -2.22 -8.70 -23.27
CA ASP A 148 -3.03 -7.57 -23.78
C ASP A 148 -3.76 -6.80 -22.67
N GLN A 149 -3.93 -7.40 -21.49
CA GLN A 149 -4.50 -6.74 -20.31
C GLN A 149 -3.43 -6.03 -19.46
N VAL A 150 -2.14 -6.21 -19.75
CA VAL A 150 -1.06 -5.52 -19.04
C VAL A 150 -1.06 -4.05 -19.45
N PRO A 151 -1.16 -3.10 -18.49
CA PRO A 151 -1.13 -1.68 -18.82
C PRO A 151 0.25 -1.27 -19.34
N ARG A 152 0.28 -0.36 -20.33
CA ARG A 152 1.54 0.20 -20.85
C ARG A 152 2.30 1.02 -19.80
N HIS A 153 1.55 1.68 -18.91
CA HIS A 153 2.07 2.58 -17.91
C HIS A 153 1.37 2.30 -16.58
N ILE A 154 2.17 2.23 -15.52
CA ILE A 154 1.68 2.16 -14.14
C ILE A 154 2.29 3.33 -13.38
N GLY A 155 1.46 4.02 -12.62
CA GLY A 155 1.83 5.21 -11.87
C GLY A 155 0.92 5.35 -10.67
N ASN A 156 1.52 5.35 -9.49
CA ASN A 156 0.82 5.49 -8.23
C ASN A 156 1.74 6.20 -7.25
N VAL A 157 1.15 6.86 -6.26
CA VAL A 157 1.94 7.43 -5.16
C VAL A 157 2.71 6.29 -4.50
N CYS A 158 4.01 6.47 -4.31
CA CYS A 158 4.84 5.41 -3.78
C CYS A 158 4.36 4.87 -2.44
N CYS A 159 4.84 3.64 -2.24
CA CYS A 159 5.16 3.03 -0.98
C CYS A 159 3.95 2.28 -0.41
N ALA A 160 4.17 1.53 0.66
CA ALA A 160 3.19 0.56 1.14
C ALA A 160 2.38 1.11 2.34
N GLN A 161 1.94 2.38 2.27
CA GLN A 161 1.07 2.97 3.29
C GLN A 161 -0.28 3.38 2.67
N PHE A 162 -1.34 2.65 3.01
CA PHE A 162 -2.66 2.87 2.43
C PHE A 162 -3.78 2.41 3.38
N ALA A 163 -4.98 2.94 3.16
CA ALA A 163 -6.19 2.46 3.80
C ALA A 163 -7.15 1.91 2.73
N VAL A 164 -7.82 0.81 3.06
CA VAL A 164 -8.71 0.10 2.14
C VAL A 164 -9.94 -0.40 2.88
N THR A 165 -11.10 -0.31 2.23
CA THR A 165 -12.36 -0.81 2.79
C THR A 165 -12.47 -2.33 2.66
N ARG A 166 -13.22 -2.99 3.56
CA ARG A 166 -13.59 -4.42 3.41
C ARG A 166 -14.17 -4.68 2.03
N ALA A 167 -15.13 -3.86 1.62
CA ALA A 167 -15.81 -4.02 0.34
C ALA A 167 -14.83 -4.01 -0.84
N ARG A 168 -13.75 -3.22 -0.75
CA ARG A 168 -12.72 -3.17 -1.79
C ARG A 168 -11.82 -4.40 -1.79
N ILE A 169 -11.40 -4.90 -0.63
CA ILE A 169 -10.63 -6.16 -0.53
C ILE A 169 -11.45 -7.33 -1.09
N LEU A 170 -12.73 -7.42 -0.71
CA LEU A 170 -13.61 -8.53 -1.10
C LEU A 170 -14.00 -8.54 -2.59
N ARG A 171 -13.73 -7.48 -3.35
CA ARG A 171 -13.92 -7.50 -4.82
C ARG A 171 -13.00 -8.50 -5.52
N ARG A 172 -11.86 -8.83 -4.90
CA ARG A 172 -10.91 -9.81 -5.39
C ARG A 172 -11.06 -11.09 -4.58
N PRO A 173 -11.21 -12.28 -5.20
CA PRO A 173 -11.38 -13.52 -4.46
C PRO A 173 -10.14 -13.85 -3.62
N LYS A 174 -10.34 -14.52 -2.48
CA LYS A 174 -9.26 -14.95 -1.57
C LYS A 174 -8.13 -15.68 -2.30
N SER A 175 -8.48 -16.53 -3.26
CA SER A 175 -7.55 -17.33 -4.07
C SER A 175 -6.50 -16.49 -4.82
N ASP A 176 -6.81 -15.24 -5.16
CA ASP A 176 -5.87 -14.33 -5.80
C ASP A 176 -4.81 -13.83 -4.83
N TYR A 177 -5.20 -13.47 -3.61
CA TYR A 177 -4.25 -13.09 -2.56
C TYR A 177 -3.34 -14.26 -2.20
N GLU A 178 -3.89 -15.48 -2.16
CA GLU A 178 -3.10 -16.70 -1.98
C GLU A 178 -2.15 -16.96 -3.16
N ARG A 179 -2.55 -16.69 -4.41
CA ARG A 179 -1.67 -16.76 -5.59
C ARG A 179 -0.53 -15.75 -5.48
N MET A 180 -0.82 -14.52 -5.10
CA MET A 180 0.18 -13.48 -4.86
C MET A 180 1.17 -13.89 -3.77
N LEU A 181 0.69 -14.49 -2.68
CA LEU A 181 1.57 -14.97 -1.60
C LEU A 181 2.44 -16.15 -2.07
N ARG A 182 1.88 -17.10 -2.82
CA ARG A 182 2.66 -18.18 -3.45
C ARG A 182 3.73 -17.65 -4.39
N TRP A 183 3.44 -16.57 -5.13
CA TRP A 183 4.45 -15.89 -5.94
C TRP A 183 5.56 -15.31 -5.07
N VAL A 184 5.22 -14.60 -3.98
CA VAL A 184 6.21 -14.05 -3.03
C VAL A 184 7.14 -15.14 -2.48
N GLU A 185 6.60 -16.32 -2.16
CA GLU A 185 7.38 -17.46 -1.64
C GLU A 185 8.33 -18.05 -2.68
N ASN A 186 7.82 -18.28 -3.90
CA ASN A 186 8.52 -19.00 -4.96
C ASN A 186 9.34 -18.08 -5.89
N SER A 187 9.22 -16.76 -5.75
CA SER A 187 9.88 -15.80 -6.63
C SER A 187 11.41 -15.92 -6.57
N HIS A 188 12.04 -15.78 -7.73
CA HIS A 188 13.49 -15.65 -7.86
C HIS A 188 14.00 -14.22 -7.64
N GLU A 189 13.09 -13.25 -7.48
CA GLU A 189 13.44 -11.87 -7.14
C GLU A 189 14.00 -11.77 -5.72
N VAL A 190 14.91 -10.81 -5.50
CA VAL A 190 15.36 -10.47 -4.15
C VAL A 190 14.22 -9.81 -3.35
N ASP A 191 14.29 -9.84 -2.02
CA ASP A 191 13.24 -9.26 -1.15
C ASP A 191 12.88 -7.80 -1.49
N PHE A 192 13.87 -7.01 -1.90
CA PHE A 192 13.62 -5.64 -2.38
C PHE A 192 12.79 -5.60 -3.66
N GLY A 193 13.09 -6.47 -4.64
CA GLY A 193 12.37 -6.55 -5.91
C GLY A 193 10.92 -6.99 -5.71
N ILE A 194 10.70 -7.99 -4.85
CA ILE A 194 9.35 -8.44 -4.46
C ILE A 194 8.57 -7.28 -3.83
N GLY A 195 9.14 -6.61 -2.81
CA GLY A 195 8.47 -5.48 -2.16
C GLY A 195 8.16 -4.35 -3.15
N TRP A 196 9.13 -3.99 -3.98
CA TRP A 196 8.98 -2.94 -4.99
C TRP A 196 7.89 -3.25 -6.03
N VAL A 197 7.76 -4.51 -6.48
CA VAL A 197 6.66 -4.93 -7.37
C VAL A 197 5.31 -4.64 -6.72
N PHE A 198 5.11 -5.04 -5.47
CA PHE A 198 3.84 -4.83 -4.79
C PHE A 198 3.58 -3.35 -4.48
N GLU A 199 4.61 -2.55 -4.17
CA GLU A 199 4.48 -1.09 -4.06
C GLU A 199 3.93 -0.45 -5.35
N LYS A 200 4.22 -1.02 -6.53
CA LYS A 200 3.65 -0.55 -7.81
C LYS A 200 2.24 -1.07 -8.07
N LEU A 201 1.82 -2.12 -7.37
CA LEU A 201 0.60 -2.85 -7.70
C LEU A 201 -0.49 -2.77 -6.64
N TRP A 202 -0.25 -2.26 -5.42
CA TRP A 202 -1.30 -2.21 -4.39
C TRP A 202 -2.59 -1.55 -4.89
N ASP A 203 -2.49 -0.38 -5.52
CA ASP A 203 -3.61 0.32 -6.15
C ASP A 203 -4.38 -0.59 -7.14
N THR A 204 -3.66 -1.24 -8.05
CA THR A 204 -4.23 -2.17 -9.05
C THR A 204 -4.82 -3.43 -8.41
N ILE A 205 -4.17 -3.98 -7.37
CA ILE A 205 -4.65 -5.15 -6.61
C ILE A 205 -6.03 -4.84 -6.01
N PHE A 206 -6.24 -3.61 -5.53
CA PHE A 206 -7.52 -3.12 -5.01
C PHE A 206 -8.41 -2.48 -6.08
N GLY A 207 -8.09 -2.66 -7.36
CA GLY A 207 -8.95 -2.28 -8.48
C GLY A 207 -9.05 -0.78 -8.72
N MET A 208 -7.98 -0.04 -8.45
CA MET A 208 -7.78 1.32 -8.95
C MET A 208 -7.18 1.28 -10.36
N ASP A 209 -7.29 2.39 -11.07
CA ASP A 209 -6.71 2.55 -12.41
C ASP A 209 -5.18 2.38 -12.37
N ALA A 210 -4.60 1.93 -13.49
CA ALA A 210 -3.15 1.74 -13.60
C ALA A 210 -2.36 3.04 -13.36
N ILE A 211 -2.97 4.20 -13.64
CA ILE A 211 -2.48 5.52 -13.27
C ILE A 211 -3.40 6.09 -12.18
N ASN A 212 -3.02 5.91 -10.91
CA ASN A 212 -3.71 6.47 -9.75
C ASN A 212 -2.86 7.56 -9.09
N CYS A 213 -2.79 8.72 -9.74
CA CYS A 213 -1.98 9.86 -9.32
C CYS A 213 -2.88 11.06 -9.01
N PRO A 214 -3.27 11.27 -7.74
CA PRO A 214 -4.16 12.36 -7.37
C PRO A 214 -3.48 13.72 -7.50
N ASN A 215 -4.24 14.81 -7.59
CA ASN A 215 -3.66 16.13 -7.35
C ASN A 215 -3.25 16.25 -5.87
N TYR A 216 -2.05 16.75 -5.60
CA TYR A 216 -1.49 16.85 -4.25
C TYR A 216 -2.39 17.62 -3.28
N GLU A 217 -2.86 18.81 -3.66
CA GLU A 217 -3.69 19.64 -2.79
C GLU A 217 -5.09 19.03 -2.60
N GLN A 218 -5.64 18.44 -3.67
CA GLN A 218 -6.91 17.72 -3.55
C GLN A 218 -6.80 16.51 -2.62
N CYS A 219 -5.71 15.73 -2.70
CA CYS A 219 -5.46 14.61 -1.80
C CYS A 219 -5.43 15.05 -0.33
N ARG A 220 -4.76 16.17 -0.03
CA ARG A 220 -4.71 16.74 1.33
C ARG A 220 -6.08 17.20 1.83
N CYS A 221 -6.86 17.84 0.96
CA CYS A 221 -8.22 18.27 1.28
C CYS A 221 -9.14 17.07 1.54
N ASP A 222 -9.06 16.07 0.67
CA ASP A 222 -9.91 14.89 0.71
C ASP A 222 -9.60 14.01 1.91
N LEU A 223 -8.33 13.68 2.11
CA LEU A 223 -7.90 12.70 3.11
C LEU A 223 -7.73 13.28 4.51
N TYR A 224 -7.34 14.56 4.61
CA TYR A 224 -6.96 15.21 5.88
C TYR A 224 -7.75 16.49 6.18
N GLY A 225 -8.67 16.91 5.30
CA GLY A 225 -9.49 18.11 5.50
C GLY A 225 -8.75 19.43 5.26
N TRP A 226 -7.53 19.38 4.73
CA TRP A 226 -6.69 20.55 4.48
C TRP A 226 -6.97 21.12 3.10
N CYS A 227 -7.99 21.98 3.01
CA CYS A 227 -8.54 22.46 1.74
C CYS A 227 -8.10 23.87 1.32
N GLY A 228 -7.09 24.43 1.98
CA GLY A 228 -6.58 25.78 1.70
C GLY A 228 -7.01 26.82 2.74
N PRO A 229 -6.97 28.12 2.39
CA PRO A 229 -6.73 28.65 1.05
C PRO A 229 -5.36 28.26 0.48
N LEU A 230 -5.32 27.93 -0.81
CA LEU A 230 -4.09 27.70 -1.57
C LEU A 230 -3.39 29.04 -1.86
N ALA A 231 -2.16 29.00 -2.39
CA ALA A 231 -1.45 30.22 -2.80
C ALA A 231 -2.20 31.04 -3.87
N SER A 232 -3.10 30.40 -4.63
CA SER A 232 -4.01 31.04 -5.59
C SER A 232 -5.20 31.77 -4.95
N GLY A 233 -5.42 31.59 -3.64
CA GLY A 233 -6.62 32.03 -2.93
C GLY A 233 -7.81 31.05 -3.02
N GLU A 234 -7.67 29.96 -3.78
CA GLU A 234 -8.70 28.93 -3.90
C GLU A 234 -8.87 28.13 -2.61
N VAL A 235 -10.12 27.82 -2.25
CA VAL A 235 -10.45 26.85 -1.20
C VAL A 235 -11.10 25.64 -1.88
N LEU A 236 -10.43 24.50 -1.77
CA LEU A 236 -10.88 23.24 -2.35
C LEU A 236 -12.12 22.71 -1.62
N ARG A 237 -12.87 21.85 -2.31
CA ARG A 237 -13.97 21.11 -1.71
C ARG A 237 -13.58 19.63 -1.61
N PRO A 238 -13.80 18.98 -0.45
CA PRO A 238 -13.57 17.55 -0.32
C PRO A 238 -14.44 16.77 -1.30
N LYS A 239 -13.84 15.84 -2.04
CA LYS A 239 -14.54 14.89 -2.88
C LYS A 239 -15.08 13.76 -2.01
N ILE A 240 -16.36 13.88 -1.67
CA ILE A 240 -17.14 12.83 -1.03
C ILE A 240 -18.11 12.34 -2.12
N THR A 241 -17.88 11.16 -2.69
CA THR A 241 -18.89 10.54 -3.56
C THR A 241 -19.91 9.87 -2.67
N THR A 242 -21.13 10.42 -2.69
CA THR A 242 -22.34 9.83 -2.10
C THR A 242 -22.79 8.61 -2.87
#